data_AF-A0A7W3FPQ1-F1
#
_entry.id   AF-A0A7W3FPQ1-F1
#
_cell.length_a   1.000
_cell.length_b   1.000
_cell.length_c   1.000
_cell.angle_alpha   90.00
_cell.angle_beta   90.00
_cell.angle_gamma   90.00
#
_symmetry.space_group_name_H-M   'P 1'
#
loop_
_entity.id
_entity.type
_entity.pdbx_description
1 polymer ?
#
loop_
_entity_poly.entity_id
_entity_poly.type
_entity_poly.pdbx_seq_one_letter_code
_entity_poly.pdbx_strand_id
1 'polypeptide(L)'
;MNRSPILLLGLLLPVMASAQIASPSSPTSTRGATQVTAPPQPPAPQPARPVQPAPPSPVQAPRPIAAPPPAAGPIRSTGPAQVAPRPASTAPAKVYDRDGRIIPGVKPAGQNRVFDSRTGRYYDSVPQGTDSKIKP
;
A
#
# COMPACT_ATOMS: atom_id res chain seq x y z
N MET A 1 2.40 -36.81 -65.95
CA MET A 1 3.25 -36.77 -64.74
C MET A 1 3.60 -35.33 -64.45
N ASN A 2 3.62 -34.91 -63.17
CA ASN A 2 4.24 -33.70 -62.58
C ASN A 2 3.31 -33.07 -61.51
N ARG A 3 3.23 -33.69 -60.32
CA ARG A 3 2.59 -33.10 -59.12
C ARG A 3 3.46 -33.29 -57.85
N SER A 4 4.79 -33.32 -58.01
CA SER A 4 5.71 -33.65 -56.90
C SER A 4 6.40 -32.50 -56.14
N PRO A 5 6.36 -31.19 -56.48
CA PRO A 5 7.10 -30.22 -55.69
C PRO A 5 6.33 -29.67 -54.48
N ILE A 6 4.99 -29.78 -54.47
CA ILE A 6 4.14 -29.12 -53.45
C ILE A 6 4.13 -29.90 -52.12
N LEU A 7 4.26 -31.22 -52.17
CA LEU A 7 4.25 -32.05 -50.96
C LEU A 7 5.56 -31.95 -50.15
N LEU A 8 6.68 -31.56 -50.76
CA LEU A 8 7.95 -31.41 -50.04
C LEU A 8 8.02 -30.11 -49.22
N LEU A 9 7.33 -29.05 -49.64
CA LEU A 9 7.41 -27.74 -48.99
C LEU A 9 6.57 -27.64 -47.70
N GLY A 10 5.59 -28.52 -47.53
CA GLY A 10 4.73 -28.57 -46.34
C GLY A 10 5.36 -29.21 -45.11
N LEU A 11 6.46 -29.96 -45.27
CA LEU A 11 7.06 -30.73 -44.17
C LEU A 11 8.08 -29.93 -43.33
N LEU A 12 8.49 -28.74 -43.78
CA LEU A 12 9.59 -27.99 -43.15
C LEU A 12 9.18 -26.97 -42.08
N LEU A 13 7.89 -26.82 -41.76
CA LEU A 13 7.42 -25.72 -40.89
C LEU A 13 7.31 -25.93 -39.37
N PRO A 14 7.49 -27.11 -38.71
CA PRO A 14 7.22 -27.17 -37.27
C PRO A 14 8.44 -26.92 -36.36
N VAL A 15 9.60 -26.46 -36.87
CA VAL A 15 10.86 -26.51 -36.07
C VAL A 15 11.20 -25.20 -35.32
N MET A 16 10.54 -24.07 -35.58
CA MET A 16 10.88 -22.80 -34.89
C MET A 16 9.89 -22.45 -33.77
N ALA A 17 9.67 -23.38 -32.83
CA ALA A 17 8.85 -23.14 -31.64
C ALA A 17 9.48 -23.75 -30.39
N SER A 18 10.76 -23.44 -30.14
CA SER A 18 11.44 -23.89 -28.93
C SER A 18 11.95 -22.71 -28.09
N ALA A 19 11.39 -22.64 -26.88
CA ALA A 19 12.02 -22.23 -25.64
C ALA A 19 12.45 -20.77 -25.49
N GLN A 20 11.54 -19.95 -24.97
CA GLN A 20 11.89 -18.79 -24.15
C GLN A 20 11.03 -18.86 -22.87
N ILE A 21 11.23 -19.90 -22.06
CA ILE A 21 10.64 -19.97 -20.72
C ILE A 21 11.54 -19.12 -19.84
N ALA A 22 11.13 -17.88 -19.58
CA ALA A 22 11.75 -17.05 -18.56
C ALA A 22 11.64 -17.78 -17.21
N SER A 23 12.77 -17.98 -16.54
CA SER A 23 12.82 -18.59 -15.22
C SER A 23 11.90 -17.84 -14.24
N PRO A 24 11.15 -18.54 -13.36
CA PRO A 24 10.30 -17.89 -12.39
C PRO A 24 11.16 -17.11 -11.38
N SER A 25 11.09 -15.79 -11.42
CA SER A 25 11.65 -14.93 -10.39
C SER A 25 10.89 -15.10 -9.08
N SER A 26 11.63 -15.30 -7.98
CA SER A 26 11.09 -15.56 -6.65
C SER A 26 10.09 -14.47 -6.21
N PRO A 27 8.87 -14.83 -5.74
CA PRO A 27 7.80 -13.88 -5.41
C PRO A 27 8.12 -12.95 -4.23
N THR A 28 9.26 -13.14 -3.57
CA THR A 28 9.68 -12.39 -2.38
C THR A 28 10.67 -11.25 -2.70
N SER A 29 11.11 -11.10 -3.95
CA SER A 29 12.16 -10.12 -4.31
C SER A 29 11.76 -8.65 -4.14
N THR A 30 10.47 -8.35 -3.96
CA THR A 30 9.96 -6.97 -3.85
C THR A 30 9.57 -6.58 -2.41
N ARG A 31 9.90 -7.39 -1.40
CA ARG A 31 9.66 -6.99 -0.01
C ARG A 31 10.76 -6.02 0.45
N GLY A 32 10.63 -4.75 0.05
CA GLY A 32 11.42 -3.67 0.63
C GLY A 32 11.19 -3.63 2.13
N ALA A 33 12.25 -3.81 2.92
CA ALA A 33 12.20 -3.61 4.35
C ALA A 33 12.03 -2.12 4.62
N THR A 34 10.80 -1.68 4.94
CA THR A 34 10.58 -0.35 5.49
C THR A 34 11.27 -0.29 6.85
N GLN A 35 12.48 0.27 6.90
CA GLN A 35 13.11 0.63 8.17
C GLN A 35 12.33 1.80 8.75
N VAL A 36 11.65 1.55 9.87
CA VAL A 36 11.02 2.60 10.67
C VAL A 36 12.14 3.28 11.45
N THR A 37 12.52 4.49 11.03
CA THR A 37 13.37 5.38 11.83
C THR A 37 12.68 5.67 13.15
N ALA A 38 13.37 5.41 14.27
CA ALA A 38 12.86 5.73 15.60
C ALA A 38 12.57 7.24 15.72
N PRO A 39 11.52 7.64 16.45
CA PRO A 39 11.23 9.05 16.67
C PRO A 39 12.41 9.75 17.37
N PRO A 40 12.62 11.06 17.14
CA PRO A 40 13.71 11.80 17.78
C PRO A 40 13.58 11.73 19.30
N GLN A 41 14.67 11.36 19.96
CA GLN A 41 14.75 11.32 21.41
C GLN A 41 14.65 12.76 21.97
N PRO A 42 13.86 13.00 23.04
CA PRO A 42 13.76 14.32 23.63
C PRO A 42 15.14 14.81 24.14
N PRO A 43 15.38 16.14 24.15
CA PRO A 43 16.66 16.69 24.55
C PRO A 43 17.02 16.30 25.99
N ALA A 44 18.30 15.98 26.21
CA ALA A 44 18.82 15.75 27.55
C ALA A 44 18.63 17.00 28.44
N PRO A 45 18.35 16.83 29.74
CA PRO A 45 18.28 17.96 30.67
C PRO A 45 19.56 18.78 30.63
N GLN A 46 19.44 20.10 30.44
CA GLN A 46 20.58 20.99 30.45
C GLN A 46 21.20 21.03 31.87
N PRO A 47 22.55 21.09 31.98
CA PRO A 47 23.21 21.30 33.25
C PRO A 47 22.72 22.59 33.90
N ALA A 48 22.40 22.54 35.20
CA ALA A 48 22.03 23.72 35.96
C ALA A 48 23.17 24.76 35.88
N ARG A 49 22.82 25.99 35.53
CA ARG A 49 23.78 27.12 35.52
C ARG A 49 24.32 27.32 36.94
N PRO A 50 25.63 27.58 37.13
CA PRO A 50 26.17 27.91 38.44
C PRO A 50 25.47 29.17 38.97
N VAL A 51 24.71 29.02 40.05
CA VAL A 51 24.19 30.14 40.83
C VAL A 51 25.36 30.72 41.62
N GLN A 52 25.66 32.00 41.39
CA GLN A 52 26.60 32.74 42.24
C GLN A 52 26.07 32.76 43.68
N PRO A 53 26.92 32.57 44.70
CA PRO A 53 26.49 32.67 46.09
C PRO A 53 26.01 34.09 46.39
N ALA A 54 24.74 34.25 46.74
CA ALA A 54 24.24 35.48 47.35
C ALA A 54 24.80 35.61 48.79
N PRO A 55 25.03 36.84 49.28
CA PRO A 55 25.52 37.06 50.64
C PRO A 55 24.55 36.47 51.70
N PRO A 56 25.05 36.04 52.87
CA PRO A 56 24.24 35.31 53.85
C PRO A 56 23.12 36.21 54.37
N SER A 57 21.88 35.80 54.10
CA SER A 57 20.69 36.36 54.73
C SER A 57 20.54 35.80 56.15
N PRO A 58 20.04 36.58 57.13
CA PRO A 58 19.85 36.10 58.49
C PRO A 58 18.88 34.91 58.52
N VAL A 59 19.18 33.94 59.40
CA VAL A 59 18.50 32.65 59.51
C VAL A 59 17.00 32.85 59.72
N GLN A 60 16.21 32.65 58.67
CA GLN A 60 14.77 32.50 58.75
C GLN A 60 14.42 31.07 59.18
N ALA A 61 13.46 30.97 60.10
CA ALA A 61 12.90 29.73 60.61
C ALA A 61 12.54 28.70 59.50
N PRO A 62 12.43 27.40 59.82
CA PRO A 62 12.20 26.36 58.83
C PRO A 62 10.95 26.68 57.99
N ARG A 63 11.13 26.83 56.67
CA ARG A 63 10.00 26.97 55.75
C ARG A 63 9.20 25.67 55.75
N PRO A 64 7.85 25.72 55.80
CA PRO A 64 7.03 24.55 55.57
C PRO A 64 7.36 23.96 54.19
N ILE A 65 7.61 22.65 54.16
CA ILE A 65 7.81 21.89 52.92
C ILE A 65 6.52 22.03 52.10
N ALA A 66 6.62 22.54 50.88
CA ALA A 66 5.48 22.67 49.99
C ALA A 66 4.81 21.30 49.80
N ALA A 67 3.50 21.23 50.04
CA ALA A 67 2.72 20.03 49.83
C ALA A 67 2.86 19.57 48.35
N PRO A 68 2.96 18.25 48.09
CA PRO A 68 2.98 17.75 46.71
C PRO A 68 1.73 18.22 45.96
N PRO A 69 1.83 18.49 44.64
CA PRO A 69 0.68 18.89 43.85
C PRO A 69 -0.40 17.81 43.97
N PRO A 70 -1.69 18.19 44.09
CA PRO A 70 -2.77 17.22 44.19
C PRO A 70 -2.70 16.30 42.96
N ALA A 71 -2.69 14.99 43.22
CA ALA A 71 -2.68 13.98 42.17
C ALA A 71 -3.82 14.29 41.19
N ALA A 72 -3.49 14.40 39.90
CA ALA A 72 -4.48 14.63 38.86
C ALA A 72 -5.62 13.62 39.05
N GLY A 73 -6.84 14.14 39.22
CA GLY A 73 -8.01 13.33 39.55
C GLY A 73 -8.32 12.25 38.50
N PRO A 74 -9.40 11.48 38.70
CA PRO A 74 -9.76 10.39 37.81
C PRO A 74 -9.86 10.85 36.35
N ILE A 75 -9.25 10.10 35.43
CA ILE A 75 -9.31 10.37 33.99
C ILE A 75 -10.78 10.33 33.56
N ARG A 76 -11.29 11.43 33.02
CA ARG A 76 -12.68 11.51 32.53
C ARG A 76 -12.85 10.56 31.34
N SER A 77 -13.86 9.70 31.40
CA SER A 77 -14.21 8.82 30.28
C SER A 77 -14.65 9.65 29.08
N THR A 78 -13.96 9.50 27.95
CA THR A 78 -14.30 10.17 26.67
C THR A 78 -15.34 9.39 25.86
N GLY A 79 -16.03 8.44 26.49
CA GLY A 79 -17.01 7.60 25.81
C GLY A 79 -16.39 6.51 24.93
N PRO A 80 -17.23 5.71 24.25
CA PRO A 80 -16.77 4.64 23.38
C PRO A 80 -15.95 5.18 22.21
N ALA A 81 -14.93 4.42 21.80
CA ALA A 81 -14.09 4.76 20.66
C ALA A 81 -14.94 4.86 19.38
N GLN A 82 -14.79 5.97 18.66
CA GLN A 82 -15.44 6.17 17.37
C GLN A 82 -14.65 5.43 16.28
N VAL A 83 -15.31 4.53 15.56
CA VAL A 83 -14.71 3.82 14.43
C VAL A 83 -14.76 4.73 13.22
N ALA A 84 -13.59 5.22 12.78
CA ALA A 84 -13.49 5.94 11.52
C ALA A 84 -13.83 5.01 10.34
N PRO A 85 -14.55 5.49 9.31
CA PRO A 85 -14.84 4.70 8.13
C PRO A 85 -13.54 4.27 7.44
N ARG A 86 -13.53 3.04 6.91
CA ARG A 86 -12.38 2.49 6.19
C ARG A 86 -12.06 3.39 4.98
N PRO A 87 -10.78 3.74 4.75
CA PRO A 87 -10.39 4.47 3.56
C PRO A 87 -10.85 3.76 2.29
N ALA A 88 -11.46 4.49 1.38
CA ALA A 88 -11.79 3.96 0.05
C ALA A 88 -10.48 3.62 -0.69
N SER A 89 -10.47 2.49 -1.39
CA SER A 89 -9.35 2.14 -2.25
C SER A 89 -9.22 3.18 -3.37
N THR A 90 -8.04 3.78 -3.50
CA THR A 90 -7.69 4.66 -4.63
C THR A 90 -7.14 3.88 -5.82
N ALA A 91 -7.04 2.55 -5.72
CA ALA A 91 -6.54 1.72 -6.80
C ALA A 91 -7.54 1.72 -7.97
N PRO A 92 -7.09 1.91 -9.22
CA PRO A 92 -7.96 1.84 -10.37
C PRO A 92 -8.51 0.43 -10.53
N ALA A 93 -9.82 0.32 -10.77
CA ALA A 93 -10.50 -0.94 -11.05
C ALA A 93 -9.84 -1.66 -12.22
N LYS A 94 -9.58 -2.96 -12.05
CA LYS A 94 -8.98 -3.82 -13.07
C LYS A 94 -10.10 -4.49 -13.86
N VAL A 95 -9.86 -4.66 -15.15
CA VAL A 95 -10.75 -5.41 -16.03
C VAL A 95 -10.01 -6.60 -16.60
N TYR A 96 -10.61 -7.76 -16.49
CA TYR A 96 -10.06 -9.05 -16.92
C TYR A 96 -10.76 -9.55 -18.19
N ASP A 97 -10.04 -10.26 -19.05
CA ASP A 97 -10.62 -11.02 -20.16
C ASP A 97 -11.23 -12.36 -19.68
N ARG A 98 -11.68 -13.16 -20.64
CA ARG A 98 -12.22 -14.50 -20.39
C ARG A 98 -11.22 -15.48 -19.78
N ASP A 99 -9.94 -15.32 -20.10
CA ASP A 99 -8.82 -16.14 -19.63
C ASP A 99 -8.25 -15.64 -18.29
N GLY A 100 -8.83 -14.57 -17.72
CA GLY A 100 -8.42 -13.97 -16.46
C GLY A 100 -7.21 -13.03 -16.59
N ARG A 101 -6.85 -12.59 -17.80
CA ARG A 101 -5.75 -11.64 -18.01
C ARG A 101 -6.26 -10.20 -17.89
N ILE A 102 -5.48 -9.33 -17.27
CA ILE A 102 -5.82 -7.90 -17.20
C ILE A 102 -5.79 -7.32 -18.61
N ILE A 103 -6.86 -6.65 -19.02
CA ILE A 103 -6.92 -5.93 -20.30
C ILE A 103 -6.55 -4.46 -20.04
N PRO A 104 -5.38 -4.00 -20.51
CA PRO A 104 -5.00 -2.61 -20.38
C PRO A 104 -5.90 -1.71 -21.25
N GLY A 105 -6.19 -0.50 -20.76
CA GLY A 105 -7.05 0.45 -21.46
C GLY A 105 -8.55 0.15 -21.37
N VAL A 106 -8.94 -0.92 -20.68
CA VAL A 106 -10.35 -1.22 -20.42
C VAL A 106 -10.74 -0.70 -19.06
N LYS A 107 -11.80 0.10 -19.02
CA LYS A 107 -12.34 0.70 -17.78
C LYS A 107 -13.82 0.36 -17.59
N PRO A 108 -14.31 0.27 -16.34
CA PRO A 108 -15.75 0.19 -16.08
C PRO A 108 -16.47 1.39 -16.70
N ALA A 109 -17.57 1.12 -17.41
CA ALA A 109 -18.34 2.15 -18.10
C ALA A 109 -19.83 2.14 -17.73
N GLY A 110 -20.25 1.18 -16.91
CA GLY A 110 -21.61 1.06 -16.40
C GLY A 110 -21.83 -0.29 -15.75
N GLN A 111 -23.08 -0.55 -15.36
CA GLN A 111 -23.44 -1.83 -14.79
C GLN A 111 -23.21 -2.95 -15.81
N ASN A 112 -22.42 -3.94 -15.44
CA ASN A 112 -22.08 -5.08 -16.29
C ASN A 112 -21.46 -4.67 -17.64
N ARG A 113 -20.87 -3.48 -17.77
CA ARG A 113 -20.26 -3.00 -19.02
C ARG A 113 -18.92 -2.34 -18.80
N VAL A 114 -18.00 -2.65 -19.70
CA VAL A 114 -16.67 -2.06 -19.75
C VAL A 114 -16.42 -1.41 -21.10
N PHE A 115 -15.66 -0.33 -21.11
CA PHE A 115 -15.24 0.38 -22.31
C PHE A 115 -13.76 0.13 -22.55
N ASP A 116 -13.42 -0.39 -23.73
CA ASP A 116 -12.05 -0.53 -24.20
C ASP A 116 -11.64 0.74 -24.95
N SER A 117 -10.78 1.55 -24.33
CA SER A 117 -10.30 2.80 -24.92
C SER A 117 -9.39 2.59 -26.14
N ARG A 118 -8.87 1.38 -26.37
CA ARG A 118 -8.00 1.08 -27.51
C ARG A 118 -8.82 0.83 -28.77
N THR A 119 -9.98 0.20 -28.63
CA THR A 119 -10.87 -0.16 -29.75
C THR A 119 -12.08 0.76 -29.84
N GLY A 120 -12.37 1.54 -28.80
CA GLY A 120 -13.59 2.36 -28.70
C GLY A 120 -14.87 1.53 -28.49
N ARG A 121 -14.73 0.24 -28.19
CA ARG A 121 -15.86 -0.70 -28.08
C ARG A 121 -16.25 -0.92 -26.63
N TYR A 122 -17.53 -1.26 -26.44
CA TYR A 122 -18.06 -1.68 -25.16
C TYR A 122 -18.21 -3.20 -25.14
N TYR A 123 -17.89 -3.81 -24.01
CA TYR A 123 -18.06 -5.24 -23.77
C TYR A 123 -18.94 -5.48 -22.56
N ASP A 124 -19.68 -6.58 -22.60
CA ASP A 124 -20.40 -7.06 -21.44
C ASP A 124 -19.43 -7.70 -20.45
N SER A 125 -19.68 -7.47 -19.17
CA SER A 125 -18.83 -7.92 -18.09
C SER A 125 -19.65 -8.40 -16.91
N VAL A 126 -18.97 -9.15 -16.04
CA VAL A 126 -19.48 -9.61 -14.75
C VAL A 126 -18.66 -8.91 -13.66
N PRO A 127 -19.32 -8.25 -12.68
CA PRO A 127 -18.62 -7.60 -11.59
C PRO A 127 -17.97 -8.63 -10.67
N GLN A 128 -16.75 -8.34 -10.24
CA GLN A 128 -15.89 -9.18 -9.39
C GLN A 128 -15.43 -8.34 -8.20
N GLY A 129 -16.38 -7.89 -7.37
CA GLY A 129 -16.11 -6.93 -6.30
C GLY A 129 -15.78 -5.55 -6.85
N THR A 130 -14.53 -5.09 -6.70
CA THR A 130 -14.06 -3.81 -7.25
C THR A 130 -13.67 -3.91 -8.73
N ASP A 131 -13.43 -5.13 -9.22
CA ASP A 131 -12.98 -5.40 -10.59
C ASP A 131 -14.10 -5.92 -11.48
N SER A 132 -13.81 -6.16 -12.76
CA SER A 132 -14.79 -6.70 -13.71
C SER A 132 -14.14 -7.69 -14.67
N LYS A 133 -14.90 -8.68 -15.14
CA LYS A 133 -14.44 -9.68 -16.13
C LYS A 133 -15.33 -9.66 -17.37
N ILE A 134 -14.75 -9.61 -18.56
CA ILE A 134 -15.51 -9.67 -19.82
C ILE A 134 -16.18 -11.05 -19.95
N LYS A 135 -17.45 -11.05 -20.38
CA LYS A 135 -18.18 -12.30 -20.67
C LYS A 135 -17.55 -13.00 -21.87
N PRO A 136 -17.46 -14.35 -21.85
CA PRO A 136 -16.84 -15.12 -22.93
C PRO A 136 -17.43 -14.81 -24.30
#